data_AF-A0A060WZI5-F1
#
_entry.id   AF-A0A060WZI5-F1
#
_cell.length_a   1.000
_cell.length_b   1.000
_cell.length_c   1.000
_cell.angle_alpha   90.00
_cell.angle_beta   90.00
_cell.angle_gamma   90.00
#
_symmetry.space_group_name_H-M   'P 1'
#
loop_
_entity.id
_entity.type
_entity.pdbx_description
1 polymer ?
#
loop_
_entity_poly.entity_id
_entity_poly.type
_entity_poly.pdbx_seq_one_letter_code
_entity_poly.pdbx_strand_id
1 'polypeptide(L)'
;MSCNKMQINYLIIIQCDLLDFCFRFCLSQGVVEYDAEGFTKLTLLLMWKDFCFLVHVDLPLYFPRDQPTLTFQSVYHFTNSGQLYSQVQKSYPYSPRWDGNEMAKRAKAYFKSFIPQFQEGAFATGKL
;
A
#
# COMPACT_ATOMS: atom_id res chain seq x y z
N MET A 1 -14.42 -18.84 12.06
CA MET A 1 -14.63 -18.66 10.61
C MET A 1 -14.95 -17.21 10.18
N SER A 2 -14.82 -16.19 11.06
CA SER A 2 -15.15 -14.78 10.71
C SER A 2 -13.97 -13.95 10.18
N CYS A 3 -12.73 -14.28 10.56
CA CYS A 3 -11.53 -13.51 10.21
C CYS A 3 -11.29 -13.44 8.69
N ASN A 4 -11.33 -14.58 7.98
CA ASN A 4 -11.09 -14.62 6.54
C ASN A 4 -12.11 -13.80 5.74
N LYS A 5 -13.40 -13.77 6.13
CA LYS A 5 -14.41 -12.96 5.43
C LYS A 5 -14.15 -11.45 5.58
N MET A 6 -13.69 -11.02 6.76
CA MET A 6 -13.35 -9.63 7.02
C MET A 6 -12.07 -9.21 6.30
N GLN A 7 -11.05 -10.08 6.28
CA GLN A 7 -9.80 -9.85 5.55
C GLN A 7 -10.02 -9.82 4.03
N ILE A 8 -10.83 -10.73 3.48
CA ILE A 8 -11.21 -10.75 2.06
C ILE A 8 -11.98 -9.47 1.71
N ASN A 9 -13.00 -9.09 2.50
CA ASN A 9 -13.72 -7.83 2.26
C ASN A 9 -12.78 -6.63 2.33
N TYR A 10 -11.82 -6.62 3.25
CA TYR A 10 -10.87 -5.52 3.38
C TYR A 10 -9.89 -5.44 2.21
N LEU A 11 -9.35 -6.58 1.76
CA LEU A 11 -8.48 -6.64 0.60
C LEU A 11 -9.22 -6.22 -0.67
N ILE A 12 -10.48 -6.67 -0.82
CA ILE A 12 -11.36 -6.27 -1.93
C ILE A 12 -11.70 -4.79 -1.84
N ILE A 13 -12.02 -4.24 -0.67
CA ILE A 13 -12.34 -2.80 -0.50
C ILE A 13 -11.08 -1.96 -0.76
N ILE A 14 -9.93 -2.33 -0.21
CA ILE A 14 -8.65 -1.67 -0.52
C ILE A 14 -8.37 -1.74 -2.02
N GLN A 15 -8.53 -2.90 -2.64
CA GLN A 15 -8.33 -3.08 -4.07
C GLN A 15 -9.31 -2.24 -4.87
N CYS A 16 -10.61 -2.24 -4.54
CA CYS A 16 -11.63 -1.44 -5.22
C CYS A 16 -11.41 0.07 -5.02
N ASP A 17 -11.15 0.55 -3.81
CA ASP A 17 -10.96 1.97 -3.50
C ASP A 17 -9.62 2.52 -4.01
N LEU A 18 -8.58 1.68 -4.03
CA LEU A 18 -7.30 2.00 -4.68
C LEU A 18 -7.40 1.88 -6.20
N LEU A 19 -8.16 0.94 -6.76
CA LEU A 19 -8.44 0.91 -8.20
C LEU A 19 -9.24 2.16 -8.61
N ASP A 20 -10.21 2.58 -7.82
CA ASP A 20 -11.01 3.78 -8.07
C ASP A 20 -10.18 5.06 -7.85
N PHE A 21 -9.18 5.02 -6.95
CA PHE A 21 -8.13 6.03 -6.86
C PHE A 21 -7.25 6.06 -8.11
N CYS A 22 -6.78 4.91 -8.58
CA CYS A 22 -5.95 4.77 -9.78
C CYS A 22 -6.69 5.22 -11.04
N PHE A 23 -7.98 4.90 -11.14
CA PHE A 23 -8.84 5.24 -12.27
C PHE A 23 -9.06 6.75 -12.41
N ARG A 24 -9.25 7.47 -11.30
CA ARG A 24 -9.40 8.93 -11.31
C ARG A 24 -8.09 9.71 -11.43
N PHE A 25 -6.94 9.07 -11.22
CA PHE A 25 -5.63 9.74 -11.19
C PHE A 25 -4.70 9.35 -12.37
N CYS A 26 -5.21 8.61 -13.37
CA CYS A 26 -4.44 8.06 -14.50
C CYS A 26 -3.19 7.28 -14.02
N LEU A 27 -3.41 6.23 -13.22
CA LEU A 27 -2.34 5.31 -12.81
C LEU A 27 -2.46 4.00 -13.61
N SER A 28 -1.39 3.60 -14.28
CA SER A 28 -1.30 2.27 -14.90
C SER A 28 -1.63 1.20 -13.86
N GLN A 29 -2.65 0.40 -14.16
CA GLN A 29 -3.22 -0.61 -13.28
C GLN A 29 -2.25 -1.77 -13.05
N GLY A 30 -2.21 -2.29 -11.83
CA GLY A 30 -1.65 -3.61 -11.62
C GLY A 30 -1.68 -4.04 -10.16
N VAL A 31 -2.68 -4.84 -9.78
CA VAL A 31 -2.41 -5.83 -8.73
C VAL A 31 -1.29 -6.71 -9.28
N VAL A 32 -0.13 -6.67 -8.63
CA VAL A 32 1.03 -7.44 -9.07
C VAL A 32 0.86 -8.88 -8.59
N GLU A 33 0.52 -9.01 -7.32
CA GLU A 33 0.33 -10.30 -6.65
C GLU A 33 -0.51 -10.10 -5.39
N TYR A 34 -1.21 -11.16 -4.98
CA TYR A 34 -1.86 -11.23 -3.68
C TYR A 34 -1.88 -12.68 -3.20
N ASP A 35 -1.94 -12.84 -1.89
CA ASP A 35 -2.10 -14.14 -1.25
C ASP A 35 -3.56 -14.61 -1.40
N ALA A 36 -3.80 -15.54 -2.31
CA ALA A 36 -5.14 -16.06 -2.61
C ALA A 36 -5.66 -17.07 -1.57
N GLU A 37 -4.80 -17.59 -0.68
CA GLU A 37 -5.18 -18.56 0.34
C GLU A 37 -5.44 -17.87 1.68
N GLY A 38 -4.45 -17.10 2.15
CA GLY A 38 -4.47 -16.46 3.44
C GLY A 38 -4.94 -15.00 3.42
N PHE A 39 -4.96 -14.36 2.25
CA PHE A 39 -5.25 -12.91 2.10
C PHE A 39 -4.40 -12.05 3.04
N THR A 40 -3.18 -12.49 3.34
CA THR A 40 -2.28 -11.82 4.27
C THR A 40 -1.37 -10.80 3.61
N LYS A 41 -1.19 -10.90 2.28
CA LYS A 41 -0.30 -10.05 1.51
C LYS A 41 -0.94 -9.58 0.21
N LEU A 42 -0.63 -8.34 -0.14
CA LEU A 42 -1.03 -7.72 -1.40
C LEU A 42 0.09 -6.81 -1.88
N THR A 43 0.47 -6.94 -3.15
CA THR A 43 1.42 -6.04 -3.80
C THR A 43 0.71 -5.31 -4.94
N LEU A 44 0.78 -3.99 -4.92
CA LEU A 44 0.20 -3.10 -5.92
C LEU A 44 1.30 -2.32 -6.63
N LEU A 45 1.21 -2.21 -7.95
CA LEU A 45 1.99 -1.27 -8.74
C LEU A 45 1.18 0.01 -8.92
N LEU A 46 1.73 1.12 -8.41
CA LEU A 46 1.13 2.44 -8.49
C LEU A 46 2.06 3.38 -9.25
N MET A 47 1.47 4.40 -9.87
CA MET A 47 2.20 5.48 -10.52
C MET A 47 1.86 6.80 -9.82
N TRP A 48 2.73 7.80 -9.90
CA TRP A 48 2.45 9.15 -9.44
C TRP A 48 3.33 10.13 -10.21
N LYS A 49 2.73 11.00 -11.05
CA LYS A 49 3.47 11.96 -11.88
C LYS A 49 4.68 11.32 -12.59
N ASP A 50 4.42 10.24 -13.34
CA ASP A 50 5.42 9.44 -14.08
C ASP A 50 6.43 8.66 -13.21
N PHE A 51 6.27 8.65 -11.89
CA PHE A 51 7.05 7.81 -10.98
C PHE A 51 6.27 6.55 -10.62
N CYS A 52 6.73 5.38 -11.10
CA CYS A 52 6.21 4.08 -10.69
C CYS A 52 6.85 3.59 -9.39
N PHE A 53 6.05 2.96 -8.54
CA PHE A 53 6.49 2.34 -7.29
C PHE A 53 5.55 1.21 -6.89
N LEU A 54 6.08 0.29 -6.09
CA LEU A 54 5.34 -0.81 -5.50
C LEU A 54 4.85 -0.42 -4.10
N VAL A 55 3.66 -0.89 -3.76
CA VAL A 55 3.12 -0.84 -2.39
C VAL A 55 2.81 -2.27 -1.97
N HIS A 56 3.52 -2.74 -0.96
CA HIS A 56 3.25 -4.00 -0.29
C HIS A 56 2.40 -3.74 0.95
N VAL A 57 1.30 -4.47 1.08
CA VAL A 57 0.39 -4.43 2.21
C VAL A 57 0.48 -5.78 2.90
N ASP A 58 1.05 -5.79 4.10
CA ASP A 58 1.13 -6.96 4.96
C ASP A 58 0.07 -6.85 6.06
N LEU A 59 -0.88 -7.78 6.05
CA LEU A 59 -1.95 -7.89 7.03
C LEU A 59 -1.49 -8.79 8.19
N PRO A 60 -1.51 -8.28 9.44
CA PRO A 60 -1.14 -9.08 10.60
C PRO A 60 -2.19 -10.15 10.91
N LEU A 61 -1.77 -11.19 11.63
CA LEU A 61 -2.64 -12.31 12.03
C LEU A 61 -3.88 -11.85 12.81
N TYR A 62 -3.74 -10.82 13.65
CA TYR A 62 -4.82 -10.28 14.47
C TYR A 62 -5.51 -9.07 13.84
N PHE A 63 -5.43 -8.89 12.52
CA PHE A 63 -6.22 -7.87 11.83
C PHE A 63 -7.75 -8.04 12.10
N PRO A 64 -8.53 -6.96 12.34
CA PRO A 64 -8.16 -5.55 12.30
C PRO A 64 -7.63 -4.98 13.62
N ARG A 65 -7.45 -5.79 14.67
CA ARG A 65 -6.90 -5.32 15.97
C ARG A 65 -5.52 -4.70 15.77
N ASP A 66 -4.68 -5.40 15.00
CA ASP A 66 -3.34 -4.93 14.65
C ASP A 66 -3.37 -4.22 13.29
N GLN A 67 -2.61 -3.13 13.19
CA GLN A 67 -2.53 -2.30 11.99
C GLN A 67 -1.76 -3.00 10.87
N PRO A 68 -2.24 -2.94 9.61
CA PRO A 68 -1.48 -3.43 8.47
C PRO A 68 -0.17 -2.66 8.29
N THR A 69 0.89 -3.36 7.90
CA THR A 69 2.16 -2.72 7.52
C THR A 69 2.12 -2.35 6.04
N LEU A 70 2.47 -1.11 5.73
CA LEU A 70 2.57 -0.63 4.35
C LEU A 70 4.04 -0.44 3.99
N THR A 71 4.51 -1.03 2.91
CA THR A 71 5.88 -0.85 2.43
C THR A 71 5.85 -0.24 1.04
N PHE A 72 6.38 0.98 0.90
CA PHE A 72 6.52 1.66 -0.37
C PHE A 72 7.91 1.37 -0.92
N GLN A 73 8.00 0.86 -2.15
CA GLN A 73 9.27 0.47 -2.78
C GLN A 73 9.39 1.11 -4.15
N SER A 74 10.51 1.78 -4.41
CA SER A 74 10.84 2.35 -5.71
C SER A 74 11.30 1.25 -6.65
N VAL A 75 10.95 1.35 -7.93
CA VAL A 75 11.45 0.41 -8.96
C VAL A 75 12.70 0.91 -9.68
N TYR A 76 13.13 2.16 -9.42
CA TYR A 76 14.23 2.81 -10.14
C TYR A 76 15.45 3.16 -9.29
N HIS A 77 15.29 3.15 -7.96
CA HIS A 77 16.28 3.75 -7.06
C HIS A 77 16.87 2.68 -6.16
N PHE A 78 18.19 2.59 -6.14
CA PHE A 78 18.92 1.67 -5.26
C PHE A 78 19.54 2.42 -4.09
N THR A 79 19.55 1.78 -2.93
CA THR A 79 20.29 2.21 -1.75
C THR A 79 21.78 1.88 -1.94
N ASN A 80 22.63 2.43 -1.07
CA ASN A 80 24.07 2.13 -1.07
C ASN A 80 24.39 0.65 -0.81
N SER A 81 23.44 -0.14 -0.28
CA SER A 81 23.59 -1.59 -0.11
C SER A 81 23.18 -2.40 -1.34
N GLY A 82 22.77 -1.76 -2.44
CA GLY A 82 22.31 -2.43 -3.66
C GLY A 82 20.88 -2.96 -3.58
N GLN A 83 20.14 -2.62 -2.53
CA GLN A 83 18.72 -2.96 -2.40
C GLN A 83 17.85 -1.85 -3.00
N LEU A 84 16.64 -2.19 -3.47
CA LEU A 84 15.68 -1.18 -3.90
C LEU A 84 15.30 -0.27 -2.73
N TYR A 85 15.25 1.02 -2.98
CA TYR A 85 14.83 2.00 -2.00
C TYR A 85 13.40 1.71 -1.56
N SER A 86 13.23 1.48 -0.27
CA SER A 86 11.92 1.21 0.31
C SER A 86 11.74 1.93 1.65
N GLN A 87 10.51 2.34 1.93
CA GLN A 87 10.11 2.90 3.21
C GLN A 87 8.94 2.11 3.79
N VAL A 88 9.09 1.68 5.04
CA VAL A 88 8.06 0.96 5.79
C VAL A 88 7.27 1.94 6.65
N GLN A 89 5.96 1.97 6.46
CA GLN A 89 5.02 2.81 7.20
C GLN A 89 4.14 1.94 8.11
N LYS A 90 4.41 2.08 9.41
CA LYS A 90 3.63 1.45 10.50
C LYS A 90 2.90 2.47 11.38
N SER A 91 3.16 3.76 11.19
CA SER A 91 2.65 4.84 12.04
C SER A 91 1.76 5.80 11.24
N TYR A 92 0.71 5.27 10.63
CA TYR A 92 -0.32 6.07 9.97
C TYR A 92 -1.64 6.00 10.76
N PRO A 93 -2.58 6.95 10.58
CA PRO A 93 -3.84 6.94 11.30
C PRO A 93 -4.60 5.63 11.06
N TYR A 94 -4.87 4.88 12.13
CA TYR A 94 -5.58 3.61 12.08
C TYR A 94 -6.43 3.42 13.33
N SER A 95 -7.62 2.85 13.14
CA SER A 95 -8.45 2.40 14.25
C SER A 95 -9.04 1.03 13.93
N PRO A 96 -8.93 0.05 14.83
CA PRO A 96 -9.54 -1.27 14.66
C PRO A 96 -11.08 -1.22 14.68
N ARG A 97 -11.66 -0.06 15.03
CA ARG A 97 -13.11 0.16 15.13
C ARG A 97 -13.73 0.70 13.84
N TRP A 98 -12.92 1.11 12.87
CA TRP A 98 -13.42 1.58 11.58
C TRP A 98 -13.97 0.40 10.77
N ASP A 99 -15.00 0.67 9.96
CA ASP A 99 -15.40 -0.28 8.93
C ASP A 99 -14.40 -0.26 7.77
N GLY A 100 -14.52 -1.23 6.86
CA GLY A 100 -13.58 -1.37 5.74
C GLY A 100 -13.55 -0.15 4.83
N ASN A 101 -14.68 0.52 4.60
CA ASN A 101 -14.77 1.70 3.73
C ASN A 101 -14.07 2.91 4.36
N GLU A 102 -14.28 3.15 5.66
CA GLU A 102 -13.62 4.25 6.37
C GLU A 102 -12.11 4.00 6.46
N MET A 103 -11.69 2.77 6.76
CA MET A 103 -10.27 2.40 6.73
C MET A 103 -9.63 2.64 5.36
N ALA A 104 -10.28 2.23 4.27
CA ALA A 104 -9.77 2.42 2.92
C ALA A 104 -9.75 3.91 2.50
N LYS A 105 -10.78 4.68 2.86
CA LYS A 105 -10.81 6.13 2.68
C LYS A 105 -9.65 6.83 3.40
N ARG A 106 -9.33 6.41 4.62
CA ARG A 106 -8.20 6.95 5.41
C ARG A 106 -6.85 6.52 4.84
N ALA A 107 -6.71 5.26 4.42
CA ALA A 107 -5.52 4.78 3.73
C ALA A 107 -5.27 5.58 2.45
N LYS A 108 -6.30 5.81 1.64
CA LYS A 108 -6.25 6.66 0.43
C LYS A 108 -5.82 8.09 0.74
N ALA A 109 -6.34 8.69 1.81
CA ALA A 109 -5.92 10.02 2.24
C ALA A 109 -4.44 10.03 2.68
N TYR A 110 -4.00 9.01 3.41
CA TYR A 110 -2.61 8.87 3.83
C TYR A 110 -1.68 8.72 2.62
N PHE A 111 -2.02 7.87 1.65
CA PHE A 111 -1.23 7.66 0.43
C PHE A 111 -1.02 8.98 -0.30
N LYS A 112 -2.08 9.78 -0.49
CA LYS A 112 -1.98 11.10 -1.13
C LYS A 112 -0.99 12.03 -0.43
N SER A 113 -0.93 12.00 0.91
CA SER A 113 0.02 12.82 1.67
C SER A 113 1.44 12.27 1.66
N PHE A 114 1.60 10.96 1.61
CA PHE A 114 2.88 10.28 1.80
C PHE A 114 3.65 10.05 0.49
N ILE A 115 2.97 9.79 -0.63
CA ILE A 115 3.61 9.51 -1.92
C ILE A 115 4.61 10.61 -2.35
N PRO A 116 4.30 11.92 -2.23
CA PRO A 116 5.27 12.97 -2.57
C PRO A 116 6.54 12.91 -1.71
N GLN A 117 6.39 12.66 -0.41
CA GLN A 117 7.52 12.54 0.52
C GLN A 117 8.37 11.31 0.23
N PHE A 118 7.73 10.20 -0.12
CA PHE A 118 8.39 8.98 -0.56
C PHE A 118 9.20 9.21 -1.85
N GLN A 119 8.61 9.90 -2.83
CA GLN A 119 9.26 10.24 -4.09
C GLN A 119 10.48 11.15 -3.86
N GLU A 120 10.34 12.21 -3.06
CA GLU A 120 11.46 13.10 -2.71
C GLU A 120 12.60 12.34 -2.00
N GLY A 121 12.25 11.46 -1.04
CA GLY A 121 13.22 10.61 -0.36
C GLY A 121 13.94 9.63 -1.28
N ALA A 122 13.21 9.07 -2.26
CA ALA A 122 13.78 8.17 -3.27
C ALA A 122 14.78 8.90 -4.17
N PHE A 123 14.48 10.12 -4.62
CA PHE A 123 15.42 10.92 -5.42
C PHE A 123 16.63 11.43 -4.62
N ALA A 124 16.44 11.75 -3.33
CA ALA A 124 17.53 12.23 -2.49
C ALA A 124 18.52 11.12 -2.10
N THR A 125 18.03 9.89 -1.94
CA THR A 125 18.82 8.75 -1.43
C THR A 125 19.25 7.79 -2.53
N GLY A 126 18.45 7.68 -3.58
CA GLY A 126 18.57 6.68 -4.62
C GLY A 126 19.65 7.04 -5.63
N LYS A 127 20.57 6.11 -5.85
CA LYS A 127 21.35 6.10 -7.09
C LYS A 127 20.48 5.46 -8.17
N LEU A 128 20.42 6.09 -9.34
CA LEU A 128 19.82 5.53 -10.55
C LEU A 128 20.72 4.41 -11.10
#